data_AF-A0AAE6JJQ1-F1
#
_entry.id   AF-A0AAE6JJQ1-F1
#
_cell.length_a   1.000
_cell.length_b   1.000
_cell.length_c   1.000
_cell.angle_alpha   90.00
_cell.angle_beta   90.00
_cell.angle_gamma   90.00
#
_symmetry.space_group_name_H-M   'P 1'
#
loop_
_entity.id
_entity.type
_entity.pdbx_description
1 polymer ?
#
loop_
_entity_poly.entity_id
_entity_poly.type
_entity_poly.pdbx_seq_one_letter_code
_entity_poly.pdbx_strand_id
1 'polypeptide(L)'
;MENDNEKKIEELSTSDVRDLQLSMRYFFINYSQEDLKDIIWELYRAWVFNSAEIVEGEEIKDMLLFYETILEFMKDVNDYCQYLSRTVLKKD
;
A
#
# COMPACT_ATOMS: atom_id res chain seq x y z
N MET A 1 -26.18 -26.33 -5.41
CA MET A 1 -26.45 -24.89 -5.26
C MET A 1 -25.12 -24.19 -5.47
N GLU A 2 -24.83 -23.87 -6.72
CA GLU A 2 -23.64 -23.10 -7.10
C GLU A 2 -23.82 -21.68 -6.56
N ASN A 3 -22.95 -21.27 -5.65
CA ASN A 3 -22.89 -19.90 -5.15
C ASN A 3 -21.96 -19.12 -6.09
N ASP A 4 -22.45 -18.84 -7.30
CA ASP A 4 -21.81 -17.89 -8.22
C ASP A 4 -22.11 -16.46 -7.73
N ASN A 5 -21.45 -16.08 -6.65
CA ASN A 5 -21.16 -14.67 -6.39
C ASN A 5 -19.82 -14.35 -7.08
N GLU A 6 -19.76 -14.56 -8.39
CA GLU A 6 -18.75 -13.87 -9.20
C GLU A 6 -19.05 -12.37 -9.06
N LYS A 7 -18.31 -11.69 -8.18
CA LYS A 7 -18.23 -10.24 -8.20
C LYS A 7 -17.85 -9.85 -9.61
N LYS A 8 -18.82 -9.35 -10.37
CA LYS A 8 -18.61 -8.80 -11.71
C LYS A 8 -17.52 -7.74 -11.55
N ILE A 9 -16.31 -8.04 -12.04
CA ILE A 9 -15.20 -7.09 -12.03
C ILE A 9 -15.63 -5.98 -13.00
N GLU A 10 -15.96 -4.80 -12.48
CA GLU A 10 -16.18 -3.64 -13.31
C GLU A 10 -14.85 -3.28 -13.98
N GLU A 11 -14.80 -3.40 -15.30
CA GLU A 11 -13.66 -2.92 -16.07
C GLU A 11 -13.58 -1.39 -15.94
N LEU A 12 -12.43 -0.91 -15.48
CA LEU A 12 -12.17 0.52 -15.36
C LEU A 12 -11.99 1.13 -16.75
N SER A 13 -12.58 2.32 -16.96
CA SER A 13 -12.32 3.07 -18.18
C SER A 13 -10.87 3.54 -18.22
N THR A 14 -10.38 3.90 -19.41
CA THR A 14 -9.00 4.41 -19.56
C THR A 14 -8.75 5.69 -18.74
N SER A 15 -9.76 6.56 -18.59
CA SER A 15 -9.66 7.73 -17.71
C SER A 15 -9.55 7.33 -16.25
N ASP A 16 -10.32 6.36 -15.78
CA ASP A 16 -10.29 5.92 -14.38
C ASP A 16 -8.93 5.29 -14.03
N VAL A 17 -8.37 4.48 -14.94
CA VAL A 17 -7.02 3.92 -14.76
C VAL A 17 -5.97 5.04 -14.68
N ARG A 18 -6.07 6.06 -15.53
CA ARG A 18 -5.15 7.20 -15.50
C ARG A 18 -5.26 7.97 -14.19
N ASP A 19 -6.47 8.21 -13.71
CA ASP A 19 -6.71 8.94 -12.45
C ASP A 19 -6.19 8.16 -11.24
N LEU A 20 -6.35 6.84 -11.23
CA LEU A 20 -5.74 5.96 -10.22
C LEU A 20 -4.21 6.05 -10.24
N GLN A 21 -3.59 6.00 -11.43
CA GLN A 21 -2.15 6.13 -11.57
C GLN A 21 -1.63 7.49 -11.09
N LEU A 22 -2.36 8.57 -11.37
CA LEU A 22 -2.03 9.91 -10.88
C LEU A 22 -2.17 9.98 -9.36
N SER A 23 -3.25 9.44 -8.79
CA SER A 23 -3.47 9.40 -7.34
C SER A 23 -2.34 8.67 -6.60
N MET A 24 -1.94 7.48 -7.09
CA MET A 24 -0.80 6.73 -6.54
C MET A 24 0.49 7.53 -6.59
N ARG A 25 0.75 8.24 -7.69
CA ARG A 25 1.94 9.10 -7.81
C ARG A 25 1.89 10.29 -6.86
N TYR A 26 0.73 10.94 -6.72
CA TYR A 26 0.57 12.07 -5.81
C TYR A 26 0.89 11.69 -4.37
N PHE A 27 0.56 10.47 -3.96
CA PHE A 27 0.94 9.96 -2.64
C PHE A 27 2.47 10.02 -2.44
N PHE A 28 3.25 9.46 -3.36
CA PHE A 28 4.72 9.43 -3.25
C PHE A 28 5.44 10.75 -3.57
N ILE A 29 4.72 11.75 -4.09
CA ILE A 29 5.22 13.13 -4.19
C ILE A 29 5.24 13.78 -2.80
N ASN A 30 4.26 13.49 -1.96
CA ASN A 30 4.11 14.10 -0.64
C ASN A 30 4.85 13.34 0.46
N TYR A 31 5.08 12.04 0.27
CA TYR A 31 5.77 11.18 1.23
C TYR A 31 6.81 10.33 0.51
N SER A 32 8.08 10.56 0.81
CA SER A 32 9.14 9.69 0.28
C SER A 32 9.02 8.28 0.87
N GLN A 33 9.65 7.29 0.23
CA GLN A 33 9.68 5.94 0.78
C GLN A 33 10.37 5.87 2.15
N GLU A 34 11.33 6.75 2.41
CA GLU A 34 12.02 6.82 3.69
C GLU A 34 11.07 7.39 4.75
N ASP A 35 10.40 8.51 4.44
CA ASP A 35 9.40 9.10 5.35
C ASP A 35 8.29 8.11 5.71
N LEU A 36 7.82 7.32 4.74
CA LEU A 36 6.77 6.32 4.96
C LEU A 36 7.24 5.19 5.87
N LYS A 37 8.49 4.73 5.71
CA LYS A 37 9.07 3.72 6.60
C LYS A 37 9.13 4.23 8.03
N ASP A 38 9.55 5.46 8.21
CA ASP A 38 9.62 6.09 9.53
C ASP A 38 8.22 6.24 10.15
N ILE A 39 7.24 6.75 9.39
CA ILE A 39 5.86 6.89 9.86
C ILE A 39 5.26 5.54 10.25
N ILE A 40 5.40 4.51 9.40
CA ILE A 40 4.86 3.18 9.65
C ILE A 40 5.55 2.53 10.86
N TRP A 41 6.86 2.74 11.01
CA TRP A 41 7.60 2.32 12.18
C TRP A 41 7.09 2.98 13.46
N GLU A 42 6.84 4.30 13.46
CA GLU A 42 6.25 4.99 14.61
C GLU A 42 4.87 4.43 14.96
N LEU A 43 4.03 4.13 13.96
CA LEU A 43 2.72 3.53 14.17
C LEU A 43 2.82 2.14 14.80
N TYR A 44 3.72 1.29 14.28
CA TYR A 44 3.97 -0.04 14.83
C TYR A 44 4.48 0.05 16.28
N ARG A 45 5.47 0.90 16.55
CA ARG A 45 5.98 1.12 17.91
C ARG A 45 4.90 1.62 18.85
N ALA A 46 4.14 2.63 18.44
CA ALA A 46 3.05 3.18 19.24
C ALA A 46 2.02 2.09 19.55
N TRP A 47 1.66 1.26 18.58
CA TRP A 47 0.78 0.12 18.81
C TRP A 47 1.38 -0.83 19.86
N VAL A 48 2.63 -1.29 19.69
CA VAL A 48 3.30 -2.18 20.66
C VAL A 48 3.31 -1.56 22.06
N PHE A 49 3.69 -0.30 22.21
CA PHE A 49 3.74 0.37 23.51
C PHE A 49 2.37 0.45 24.19
N ASN A 50 1.28 0.63 23.43
CA ASN A 50 -0.06 0.75 23.98
C ASN A 50 -0.76 -0.60 24.17
N SER A 51 -0.32 -1.64 23.47
CA SER A 51 -1.01 -2.93 23.42
C SER A 51 -0.28 -4.05 24.16
N ALA A 52 1.02 -3.90 24.44
CA ALA A 52 1.88 -4.99 24.93
C ALA A 52 1.38 -5.72 26.20
N GLU A 53 0.64 -5.05 27.08
CA GLU A 53 0.13 -5.66 28.31
C GLU A 53 -1.16 -6.47 28.11
N ILE A 54 -1.84 -6.29 26.97
CA ILE A 54 -3.18 -6.82 26.72
C ILE A 54 -3.27 -7.75 25.50
N VAL A 55 -2.29 -7.72 24.59
CA VAL A 55 -2.32 -8.52 23.35
C VAL A 55 -1.69 -9.89 23.52
N GLU A 56 -2.27 -10.87 22.84
CA GLU A 56 -1.76 -12.23 22.81
C GLU A 56 -0.66 -12.41 21.76
N GLY A 57 0.11 -13.49 21.88
CA GLY A 57 1.24 -13.77 20.97
C GLY A 57 0.84 -13.89 19.50
N GLU A 58 -0.38 -14.35 19.21
CA GLU A 58 -0.92 -14.41 17.85
C GLU A 58 -1.18 -13.01 17.28
N GLU A 59 -1.78 -12.11 18.07
CA GLU A 59 -2.03 -10.72 17.66
C GLU A 59 -0.72 -9.95 17.41
N ILE A 60 0.31 -10.19 18.23
CA ILE A 60 1.66 -9.63 18.01
C ILE A 60 2.23 -10.10 16.67
N LYS A 61 2.10 -11.40 16.37
CA LYS A 61 2.59 -11.98 15.12
C LYS A 61 1.85 -11.39 13.93
N ASP A 62 0.54 -11.25 14.00
CA ASP A 62 -0.28 -10.68 12.93
C ASP A 62 0.07 -9.21 12.68
N MET A 63 0.31 -8.43 13.73
CA MET A 63 0.72 -7.03 13.59
C MET A 63 2.14 -6.87 13.04
N LEU A 64 3.06 -7.76 13.39
CA LEU A 64 4.38 -7.84 12.76
C LEU A 64 4.26 -8.15 11.26
N LEU A 65 3.45 -9.15 10.92
CA LEU A 65 3.21 -9.51 9.52
C LEU A 65 2.56 -8.36 8.73
N PHE A 66 1.60 -7.67 9.33
CA PHE A 66 1.00 -6.47 8.75
C PHE A 66 2.05 -5.39 8.49
N TYR A 67 2.93 -5.12 9.48
CA TYR A 67 4.01 -4.14 9.34
C TYR A 67 4.97 -4.49 8.18
N GLU A 68 5.39 -5.75 8.06
CA GLU A 68 6.28 -6.15 6.96
C GLU A 68 5.59 -6.05 5.61
N THR A 69 4.37 -6.60 5.50
CA THR A 69 3.62 -6.63 4.23
C THR A 69 3.20 -5.24 3.76
N ILE A 70 2.86 -4.32 4.66
CA ILE A 70 2.55 -2.94 4.26
C ILE A 70 3.79 -2.24 3.71
N LEU A 71 4.98 -2.45 4.30
CA LEU A 71 6.22 -1.88 3.77
C LEU A 71 6.56 -2.42 2.38
N GLU A 72 6.39 -3.73 2.16
CA GLU A 72 6.58 -4.35 0.85
C GLU A 72 5.58 -3.79 -0.17
N PHE A 73 4.31 -3.70 0.19
CA PHE A 73 3.28 -3.12 -0.67
C PHE A 73 3.60 -1.67 -1.05
N MET A 74 3.96 -0.83 -0.08
CA MET A 74 4.35 0.56 -0.34
C MET A 74 5.58 0.65 -1.24
N LYS A 75 6.51 -0.31 -1.12
CA LYS A 75 7.66 -0.40 -2.00
C LYS A 75 7.24 -0.70 -3.44
N ASP A 76 6.43 -1.73 -3.63
CA ASP A 76 5.99 -2.17 -4.96
C ASP A 76 5.17 -1.11 -5.70
N VAL A 77 4.27 -0.40 -5.00
CA VAL A 77 3.49 0.69 -5.61
C VAL A 77 4.40 1.85 -6.02
N ASN A 78 5.42 2.20 -5.22
CA ASN A 78 6.37 3.25 -5.61
C ASN A 78 7.19 2.81 -6.83
N ASP A 79 7.70 1.58 -6.85
CA ASP A 79 8.47 1.04 -7.98
C ASP A 79 7.63 1.07 -9.27
N TYR A 80 6.34 0.72 -9.16
CA TYR A 80 5.37 0.87 -10.25
C TYR A 80 5.19 2.34 -10.69
N CYS A 81 5.05 3.28 -9.75
CA CYS A 81 4.95 4.71 -10.05
C CYS A 81 6.20 5.25 -10.76
N GLN A 82 7.39 4.79 -10.35
CA GLN A 82 8.65 5.14 -11.01
C GLN A 82 8.73 4.56 -12.42
N TYR A 83 8.30 3.31 -12.61
CA TYR A 83 8.22 2.68 -13.92
C TYR A 83 7.30 3.46 -14.87
N LEU A 84 6.10 3.84 -14.42
CA LEU A 84 5.18 4.66 -15.20
C LEU A 84 5.81 6.00 -15.59
N SER A 85 6.49 6.66 -14.66
CA SER A 85 7.16 7.95 -14.92
C SER A 85 8.25 7.83 -15.99
N ARG A 86 8.95 6.69 -16.07
CA ARG A 86 10.02 6.44 -17.06
C ARG A 86 9.52 6.03 -18.44
N THR A 87 8.34 5.41 -18.52
CA THR A 87 7.81 4.79 -19.76
C THR A 87 6.76 5.64 -20.45
N VAL A 88 5.96 6.39 -19.70
CA VAL A 88 4.88 7.23 -20.25
C VAL A 88 5.43 8.58 -20.75
N LEU A 89 6.50 9.11 -20.15
CA LEU A 89 7.13 10.40 -20.55
C LEU A 89 8.18 10.30 -21.67
N LYS A 90 8.41 9.11 -22.25
CA LYS A 90 9.31 8.92 -23.41
C LYS A 90 8.60 8.86 -24.76
N LYS A 91 7.27 9.02 -24.76
CA LYS A 91 6.47 9.14 -25.97
C LYS A 91 6.00 10.59 -26.11
N ASP A 92 6.94 11.49 -26.34
CA ASP A 92 6.75 12.78 -27.02
C ASP A 92 8.06 13.13 -27.73
#